data_AF-A0AAW9H3M6-F1
#
_entry.id   AF-A0AAW9H3M6-F1
#
_cell.length_a   1.000
_cell.length_b   1.000
_cell.length_c   1.000
_cell.angle_alpha   90.00
_cell.angle_beta   90.00
_cell.angle_gamma   90.00
#
_symmetry.space_group_name_H-M   'P 1'
#
loop_
_entity.id
_entity.type
_entity.pdbx_description
1 polymer ?
#
loop_
_entity_poly.entity_id
_entity_poly.type
_entity_poly.pdbx_seq_one_letter_code
_entity_poly.pdbx_strand_id
1 'polypeptide(L)'
;MTTDAMRRPSSLMPTPAQTLRAFADELEAQAIRFDLLLWRDRGERSTAAETYRMAASLARQKAHRYERMAEQNPNQLGEAQQHE
;
A
#
# COMPACT_ATOMS: atom_id res chain seq x y z
N MET A 1 -6.31 -3.77 38.35
CA MET A 1 -4.95 -3.75 37.76
C MET A 1 -5.11 -3.81 36.24
N THR A 2 -4.70 -2.72 35.61
CA THR A 2 -4.39 -2.49 34.18
C THR A 2 -5.48 -2.75 33.12
N THR A 3 -6.10 -1.65 32.73
CA THR A 3 -7.01 -1.44 31.59
C THR A 3 -6.39 -1.87 30.26
N ASP A 4 -6.91 -2.96 29.68
CA ASP A 4 -6.74 -3.39 28.28
C ASP A 4 -7.58 -2.53 27.31
N ALA A 5 -7.74 -1.25 27.64
CA ALA A 5 -8.67 -0.35 26.96
C ALA A 5 -7.89 0.72 26.19
N MET A 6 -7.17 0.34 25.13
CA MET A 6 -6.72 1.31 24.10
C MET A 6 -6.20 0.69 22.79
N ARG A 7 -6.63 -0.51 22.40
CA ARG A 7 -6.55 -0.88 20.98
C ARG A 7 -7.61 -0.07 20.24
N ARG A 8 -7.23 1.12 19.75
CA ARG A 8 -8.12 1.97 18.92
C ARG A 8 -8.79 1.08 17.88
N PRO A 9 -10.12 1.13 17.69
CA PRO A 9 -10.76 0.38 16.63
C PRO A 9 -10.06 0.78 15.33
N SER A 10 -9.46 -0.20 14.67
CA SER A 10 -8.90 -0.04 13.33
C SER A 10 -9.95 0.69 12.51
N SER A 11 -9.64 1.86 11.97
CA SER A 11 -10.58 2.61 11.16
C SER A 11 -11.17 1.66 10.12
N LEU A 12 -12.50 1.63 9.99
CA LEU A 12 -13.18 0.77 9.01
C LEU A 12 -12.71 1.03 7.57
N MET A 13 -12.09 2.19 7.34
CA MET A 13 -11.44 2.56 6.08
C MET A 13 -9.94 2.24 6.09
N PRO A 14 -9.42 1.64 5.00
CA PRO A 14 -7.99 1.41 4.85
C PRO A 14 -7.23 2.74 4.77
N THR A 15 -6.04 2.78 5.35
CA THR A 15 -5.17 3.96 5.22
C THR A 15 -4.68 4.08 3.77
N PRO A 16 -4.31 5.29 3.30
CA PRO A 16 -3.74 5.45 1.95
C PRO A 16 -2.55 4.53 1.67
N ALA A 17 -1.71 4.28 2.68
CA ALA A 17 -0.59 3.35 2.58
C ALA A 17 -1.04 1.88 2.45
N GLN A 18 -2.10 1.47 3.16
CA GLN A 18 -2.68 0.13 3.02
C GLN A 18 -3.28 -0.05 1.61
N THR A 19 -4.05 0.93 1.12
CA THR A 19 -4.62 0.92 -0.22
C THR A 19 -3.54 0.79 -1.30
N LEU A 20 -2.45 1.56 -1.20
CA LEU A 20 -1.36 1.52 -2.17
C LEU A 20 -0.56 0.21 -2.14
N ARG A 21 -0.44 -0.43 -0.97
CA ARG A 21 0.18 -1.76 -0.87
C ARG A 21 -0.68 -2.82 -1.56
N ALA A 22 -1.97 -2.85 -1.25
CA ALA A 22 -2.91 -3.76 -1.91
C ALA A 22 -2.87 -3.58 -3.44
N PHE A 23 -2.87 -2.33 -3.91
CA PHE A 23 -2.74 -2.03 -5.33
C PHE A 23 -1.40 -2.50 -5.92
N ALA A 24 -0.29 -2.34 -5.20
CA ALA A 24 1.00 -2.84 -5.65
C ALA A 24 1.01 -4.38 -5.80
N ASP A 25 0.32 -5.09 -4.92
CA ASP A 25 0.22 -6.55 -4.95
C ASP A 25 -0.66 -7.02 -6.12
N GLU A 26 -1.73 -6.29 -6.45
CA GLU A 26 -2.52 -6.53 -7.66
C GLU A 26 -1.69 -6.35 -8.93
N LEU A 27 -0.88 -5.29 -9.00
CA LEU A 27 0.02 -5.05 -10.14
C LEU A 27 1.06 -6.16 -10.30
N GLU A 28 1.65 -6.63 -9.19
CA GLU A 28 2.59 -7.74 -9.22
C GLU A 28 1.93 -9.03 -9.72
N ALA A 29 0.69 -9.30 -9.30
CA ALA A 29 -0.08 -10.45 -9.79
C ALA A 29 -0.35 -10.36 -11.30
N GLN A 30 -0.65 -9.17 -11.82
CA GLN A 30 -0.78 -8.97 -13.27
C GLN A 30 0.56 -9.19 -13.99
N ALA A 31 1.66 -8.69 -13.45
CA ALA A 31 2.99 -8.90 -14.02
C ALA A 31 3.31 -10.40 -14.19
N ILE A 32 3.06 -11.18 -13.14
CA ILE A 32 3.26 -12.64 -13.16
C ILE A 32 2.40 -13.28 -14.26
N ARG A 33 1.13 -12.87 -14.37
CA ARG A 33 0.22 -13.39 -15.42
C ARG A 33 0.74 -13.11 -16.83
N PHE A 34 1.25 -11.90 -17.08
CA PHE A 34 1.80 -11.53 -18.39
C PHE A 34 3.10 -12.27 -18.72
N ASP A 35 3.97 -12.46 -17.73
CA ASP A 35 5.16 -13.29 -17.92
C ASP A 35 4.79 -14.74 -18.25
N LEU A 36 3.84 -15.34 -17.54
CA LEU A 36 3.39 -16.72 -17.84
C LEU A 36 2.80 -16.85 -19.25
N LEU A 37 2.05 -15.85 -19.70
CA LEU A 37 1.48 -15.82 -21.06
C LEU A 37 2.57 -15.77 -22.13
N LEU A 38 3.54 -14.87 -22.00
CA LEU A 38 4.57 -14.64 -23.03
C LEU A 38 5.73 -15.63 -22.96
N TRP A 39 6.03 -16.13 -21.76
CA TRP A 39 7.01 -17.20 -21.58
C TRP A 39 6.60 -18.47 -22.33
N ARG A 40 5.29 -18.79 -22.36
CA ARG A 40 4.78 -19.95 -23.10
C ARG A 40 5.00 -19.84 -24.60
N ASP A 41 4.93 -18.63 -25.13
CA ASP A 41 4.96 -18.41 -26.57
C ASP A 41 6.39 -18.25 -27.10
N ARG A 42 7.32 -17.63 -26.35
CA ARG A 42 8.69 -17.34 -26.85
C ARG A 42 9.84 -17.44 -25.83
N GLY A 43 9.55 -17.73 -24.56
CA GLY A 43 10.58 -17.64 -23.50
C GLY A 43 11.10 -16.21 -23.26
N GLU A 44 10.42 -15.19 -23.79
CA GLU A 44 10.77 -13.78 -23.64
C GLU A 44 10.09 -13.19 -22.40
N ARG A 45 10.78 -12.25 -21.73
CA ARG A 45 10.19 -11.44 -20.66
C ARG A 45 9.16 -10.47 -21.23
N SER A 46 8.04 -10.31 -20.54
CA SER A 46 6.99 -9.41 -21.01
C SER A 46 7.31 -7.95 -20.68
N THR A 47 7.42 -7.10 -21.71
CA THR A 47 7.47 -5.63 -21.53
C THR A 47 6.25 -5.10 -20.77
N ALA A 48 5.08 -5.73 -20.93
CA ALA A 48 3.90 -5.41 -20.14
C ALA A 48 4.11 -5.77 -18.66
N ALA A 49 4.63 -6.96 -18.36
CA ALA A 49 4.96 -7.36 -16.99
C ALA A 49 5.98 -6.43 -16.33
N GLU A 50 7.01 -5.98 -17.06
CA GLU A 50 7.97 -5.00 -16.57
C GLU A 50 7.29 -3.67 -16.21
N THR A 51 6.35 -3.21 -17.04
CA THR A 51 5.55 -2.01 -16.75
C THR A 51 4.76 -2.17 -15.45
N TYR A 52 4.10 -3.31 -15.25
CA TYR A 52 3.38 -3.61 -14.01
C TYR A 52 4.30 -3.64 -12.78
N ARG A 53 5.49 -4.24 -12.89
CA ARG A 53 6.50 -4.23 -11.80
C ARG A 53 6.99 -2.83 -11.45
N MET A 54 7.22 -1.98 -12.46
CA MET A 54 7.60 -0.59 -12.25
C MET A 54 6.48 0.18 -11.53
N ALA A 55 5.23 0.00 -11.95
CA ALA A 55 4.08 0.61 -11.30
C ALA A 55 3.91 0.11 -9.85
N ALA A 56 4.08 -1.19 -9.59
CA ALA A 56 4.03 -1.78 -8.26
C ALA A 56 5.12 -1.19 -7.35
N SER A 57 6.34 -1.05 -7.87
CA SER A 57 7.46 -0.44 -7.16
C SER A 57 7.16 1.02 -6.78
N LEU A 58 6.59 1.79 -7.70
CA LEU A 58 6.18 3.17 -7.43
C LEU A 58 5.07 3.25 -6.37
N ALA A 59 4.08 2.37 -6.43
CA ALA A 59 3.02 2.29 -5.44
C ALA A 59 3.55 1.98 -4.04
N ARG A 60 4.51 1.05 -3.91
CA ARG A 60 5.20 0.73 -2.65
C ARG A 60 6.00 1.92 -2.11
N GLN A 61 6.74 2.63 -2.97
CA GLN A 61 7.46 3.85 -2.57
C GLN A 61 6.51 4.94 -2.04
N LYS A 62 5.37 5.14 -2.70
CA LYS A 62 4.33 6.07 -2.23
C LYS A 62 3.71 5.61 -0.92
N ALA A 63 3.39 4.32 -0.78
CA ALA A 63 2.87 3.76 0.46
C ALA A 63 3.81 4.04 1.63
N HIS A 64 5.11 3.75 1.47
CA HIS A 64 6.11 4.03 2.49
C HIS A 64 6.19 5.52 2.86
N ARG A 65 6.06 6.41 1.87
CA ARG A 65 6.01 7.86 2.13
C ARG A 65 4.79 8.24 3.00
N TYR A 66 3.61 7.68 2.71
CA TYR A 66 2.41 7.94 3.50
C TYR A 66 2.52 7.39 4.93
N GLU A 67 3.15 6.24 5.13
CA GLU A 67 3.42 5.71 6.46
C GLU A 67 4.31 6.65 7.27
N ARG A 68 5.44 7.09 6.69
CA ARG A 68 6.34 8.03 7.37
C ARG A 68 5.66 9.36 7.69
N MET A 69 4.78 9.85 6.81
CA MET A 69 4.01 11.06 7.06
C MET A 69 3.00 10.88 8.21
N ALA A 70 2.36 9.71 8.30
CA ALA A 70 1.44 9.38 9.38
C ALA A 70 2.18 9.21 10.73
N GLU A 71 3.38 8.63 10.70
CA GLU A 71 4.26 8.51 11.88
C GLU A 71 4.81 9.85 12.36
N GLN A 72 5.04 10.81 11.45
CA GLN A 72 5.53 12.15 11.76
C GLN A 72 4.44 13.10 12.25
N ASN A 73 3.17 12.86 11.89
CA ASN A 73 2.02 13.67 12.32
C ASN A 73 0.96 12.88 13.12
N PRO A 74 1.32 12.25 14.26
CA PRO A 74 0.33 11.55 15.08
C PRO A 74 -0.64 12.50 15.81
N ASN A 75 -0.31 13.79 15.94
CA ASN A 75 -1.04 14.75 16.79
C ASN A 75 -2.08 15.65 16.10
N GLN A 76 -2.15 15.72 14.77
CA GLN A 76 -3.12 16.62 14.10
C GLN A 76 -4.57 16.11 14.10
N LEU A 77 -4.84 14.93 14.67
CA LEU A 77 -6.19 14.36 14.81
C LEU A 77 -6.74 14.43 16.25
N GLY A 78 -5.96 14.95 17.22
CA GLY A 78 -6.34 15.03 18.63
C GLY A 78 -6.71 16.43 19.14
N GLU A 79 -6.27 17.50 18.46
CA GLU A 79 -6.33 18.86 19.01
C GLU A 79 -7.58 19.65 18.58
N ALA A 80 -8.41 19.12 17.68
CA ALA A 80 -9.63 19.78 17.21
C ALA A 80 -10.84 19.67 18.19
N GLN A 81 -10.68 19.07 19.37
CA GLN A 81 -11.78 18.83 20.33
C GLN A 81 -11.66 19.58 21.66
N GLN A 82 -10.71 20.50 21.83
CA GLN A 82 -10.45 21.14 23.14
C GLN A 82 -10.59 22.67 23.19
N HIS A 83 -11.17 23.30 22.17
CA HIS A 83 -11.52 24.73 22.24
C HIS A 83 -13.01 24.92 22.00
N GLU A 84 -13.80 24.71 23.05
CA GLU A 84 -15.10 25.35 23.27
C GLU A 84 -15.22 25.73 24.75
#